data_AF-A0A5P6VSK5-F1
#
_entry.id   AF-A0A5P6VSK5-F1
#
_cell.length_a   1.000
_cell.length_b   1.000
_cell.length_c   1.000
_cell.angle_alpha   90.00
_cell.angle_beta   90.00
_cell.angle_gamma   90.00
#
_symmetry.space_group_name_H-M   'P 1'
#
loop_
_entity.id
_entity.type
_entity.pdbx_description
1 polymer ?
#
loop_
_entity_poly.entity_id
_entity_poly.type
_entity_poly.pdbx_seq_one_letter_code
_entity_poly.pdbx_strand_id
1 'polypeptide(L)'
;MSIKKCVITKGIYQDKELRLLVSFDEKDKPLDVINLDISKIGTVCVASVEKVLNDIDACILKLSTGDKGFIENRKLKPEYFLERHSEKKKVCQADKFWVEITQDRKGTKPYSCKFIEAVDNAKINGNFIDFFINNYADIECEIVSDLPEIIGKDLNVREYSDVTYSLWQLYDITKLIDNITSKIVHLKNGGNIIIEPTEAMTIIDVNSAKSGGKSNPMETNKQALTELASQLRLRSISGIIIVDLLKVSREEEQELINYFKELCKSDMSNISLHGFSNLGLMELTRSRSFSTFII
;
A
#
# COMPACT_ATOMS: atom_id res chain seq x y z
N MET A 1 15.18 1.41 7.30
CA MET A 1 14.96 2.19 6.07
C MET A 1 14.11 3.36 6.45
N SER A 2 14.46 4.56 5.99
CA SER A 2 13.81 5.83 6.34
C SER A 2 13.19 6.44 5.09
N ILE A 3 12.00 6.99 5.21
CA ILE A 3 11.44 7.85 4.17
C ILE A 3 11.94 9.26 4.44
N LYS A 4 12.85 9.74 3.60
CA LYS A 4 13.50 11.05 3.75
C LYS A 4 12.90 12.12 2.86
N LYS A 5 12.17 11.72 1.83
CA LYS A 5 11.51 12.64 0.91
C LYS A 5 10.22 12.05 0.39
N CYS A 6 9.19 12.88 0.29
CA CYS A 6 7.93 12.57 -0.38
C CYS A 6 7.65 13.59 -1.46
N VAL A 7 7.41 13.11 -2.67
CA VAL A 7 7.01 13.91 -3.83
C VAL A 7 5.53 13.64 -4.10
N ILE A 8 4.73 14.70 -4.04
CA ILE A 8 3.31 14.66 -4.39
C ILE A 8 3.18 15.39 -5.72
N THR A 9 2.73 14.68 -6.75
CA THR A 9 2.67 15.26 -8.10
C THR A 9 1.53 14.71 -8.92
N LYS A 10 1.21 15.38 -10.02
CA LYS A 10 0.35 14.87 -11.08
C LYS A 10 1.04 14.82 -12.42
N GLY A 11 0.55 13.94 -13.28
CA GLY A 11 0.98 13.87 -14.66
C GLY A 11 0.04 13.03 -15.50
N ILE A 12 0.26 13.08 -16.81
CA ILE A 12 -0.50 12.29 -17.78
C ILE A 12 0.27 10.99 -18.04
N TYR A 13 -0.39 9.86 -17.84
CA TYR A 13 0.10 8.54 -18.18
C TYR A 13 -0.99 7.78 -18.94
N GLN A 14 -0.69 7.34 -20.17
CA GLN A 14 -1.65 6.63 -21.05
C GLN A 14 -3.02 7.34 -21.13
N ASP A 15 -3.01 8.64 -21.44
CA ASP A 15 -4.19 9.51 -21.58
C ASP A 15 -5.04 9.70 -20.31
N LYS A 16 -4.55 9.26 -19.15
CA LYS A 16 -5.16 9.53 -17.85
C LYS A 16 -4.30 10.48 -17.04
N GLU A 17 -4.94 11.44 -16.39
CA GLU A 17 -4.30 12.20 -15.32
C GLU A 17 -4.23 11.33 -14.06
N LEU A 18 -3.04 11.18 -13.49
CA LEU A 18 -2.80 10.47 -12.24
C LEU A 18 -2.25 11.45 -11.21
N ARG A 19 -2.71 11.33 -9.97
CA ARG A 19 -2.12 11.99 -8.80
C ARG A 19 -1.39 10.96 -7.96
N LEU A 20 -0.09 11.16 -7.75
CA LEU A 20 0.76 10.20 -7.07
C LEU A 20 1.45 10.81 -5.85
N LEU A 21 1.61 9.98 -4.82
CA LEU A 21 2.61 10.16 -3.78
C LEU A 21 3.73 9.15 -4.02
N VAL A 22 4.96 9.64 -4.13
CA VAL A 22 6.16 8.81 -4.24
C VAL A 22 7.11 9.13 -3.09
N SER A 23 7.49 8.13 -2.32
CA SER A 23 8.44 8.25 -1.21
C SER A 23 9.84 7.81 -1.66
N PHE A 24 10.86 8.40 -1.05
CA PHE A 24 12.26 8.14 -1.37
C PHE A 24 13.12 7.99 -0.11
N ASP A 25 14.18 7.18 -0.19
CA ASP A 25 15.23 7.10 0.84
C ASP A 25 16.27 8.23 0.71
N GLU A 26 17.30 8.21 1.56
CA GLU A 26 18.37 9.22 1.54
C GLU A 26 19.21 9.26 0.25
N LYS A 27 19.04 8.30 -0.66
CA LYS A 27 19.76 8.21 -1.95
C LYS A 27 18.85 8.46 -3.15
N ASP A 28 17.67 9.06 -2.91
CA ASP A 28 16.64 9.27 -3.92
C ASP A 28 16.18 7.97 -4.61
N LYS A 29 16.29 6.83 -3.91
CA LYS A 29 15.70 5.58 -4.41
C LYS A 29 14.21 5.56 -4.05
N PRO A 30 13.31 5.32 -5.03
CA PRO A 30 11.88 5.24 -4.74
C PRO A 30 11.56 4.01 -3.87
N LEU A 31 10.69 4.22 -2.89
CA LEU A 31 10.30 3.20 -1.90
C LEU A 31 8.86 2.75 -2.09
N ASP A 32 7.95 3.72 -2.24
CA ASP A 32 6.52 3.50 -2.39
C ASP A 32 5.97 4.40 -3.48
N VAL A 33 4.98 3.89 -4.22
CA VAL A 33 4.22 4.64 -5.21
C VAL A 33 2.74 4.42 -4.91
N ILE A 34 2.06 5.49 -4.51
CA ILE A 34 0.65 5.43 -4.16
C ILE A 34 -0.16 6.27 -5.13
N ASN A 35 -1.20 5.65 -5.70
CA ASN A 35 -2.21 6.35 -6.49
C ASN A 35 -3.23 7.03 -5.57
N LEU A 36 -3.15 8.36 -5.50
CA LEU A 36 -3.99 9.22 -4.64
C LEU A 36 -5.45 9.29 -5.12
N ASP A 37 -5.74 8.85 -6.35
CA ASP A 37 -7.10 8.75 -6.87
C ASP A 37 -7.85 7.52 -6.34
N ILE A 38 -7.14 6.59 -5.69
CA ILE A 38 -7.67 5.31 -5.24
C ILE A 38 -7.69 5.22 -3.72
N SER A 39 -6.55 5.52 -3.09
CA SER A 39 -6.40 5.36 -1.65
C SER A 39 -7.18 6.43 -0.89
N LYS A 40 -8.04 5.99 0.03
CA LYS A 40 -8.77 6.89 0.94
C LYS A 40 -8.42 6.63 2.40
N ILE A 41 -7.38 5.85 2.68
CA ILE A 41 -6.95 5.51 4.04
C ILE A 41 -6.60 6.77 4.82
N GLY A 42 -6.93 6.78 6.11
CA GLY A 42 -6.76 7.94 6.99
C GLY A 42 -7.85 8.98 6.84
N THR A 43 -8.69 8.92 5.79
CA THR A 43 -9.83 9.84 5.65
C THR A 43 -10.80 9.64 6.80
N VAL A 44 -11.06 10.71 7.54
CA VAL A 44 -12.06 10.76 8.59
C VAL A 44 -13.35 11.37 8.05
N CYS A 45 -14.46 10.67 8.22
CA CYS A 45 -15.74 11.11 7.69
C CYS A 45 -16.92 10.66 8.55
N VAL A 46 -18.07 11.30 8.35
CA VAL A 46 -19.32 10.83 8.95
C VAL A 46 -19.83 9.65 8.13
N ALA A 47 -20.19 8.58 8.82
CA ALA A 47 -20.87 7.43 8.24
C ALA A 47 -22.32 7.38 8.72
N SER A 48 -23.22 6.95 7.83
CA SER A 48 -24.57 6.53 8.19
C SER A 48 -24.73 5.03 7.95
N VAL A 49 -25.36 4.32 8.87
CA VAL A 49 -25.62 2.89 8.73
C VAL A 49 -26.66 2.66 7.63
N GLU A 50 -26.20 2.10 6.49
CA GLU A 50 -27.06 1.72 5.37
C GLU A 50 -27.78 0.40 5.66
N LYS A 51 -27.04 -0.59 6.21
CA LYS A 51 -27.58 -1.92 6.51
C LYS A 51 -26.82 -2.57 7.67
N VAL A 52 -27.56 -3.15 8.61
CA VAL A 52 -26.99 -4.04 9.64
C VAL A 52 -26.99 -5.48 9.12
N LEU A 53 -25.85 -6.15 9.25
CA LEU A 53 -25.62 -7.53 8.83
C LEU A 53 -25.50 -8.41 10.09
N ASN A 54 -26.62 -8.99 10.52
CA ASN A 54 -26.69 -9.75 11.77
C ASN A 54 -25.83 -11.03 11.73
N ASP A 55 -25.73 -11.68 10.57
CA ASP A 55 -25.02 -12.97 10.43
C ASP A 55 -23.51 -12.87 10.68
N ILE A 56 -22.94 -11.68 10.53
CA ILE A 56 -21.51 -11.41 10.68
C ILE A 56 -21.21 -10.30 11.70
N ASP A 57 -22.20 -9.93 12.51
CA ASP A 57 -22.13 -8.86 13.52
C ASP A 57 -21.44 -7.57 13.02
N ALA A 58 -21.92 -7.04 11.89
CA ALA A 58 -21.32 -5.88 11.23
C ALA A 58 -22.35 -4.96 10.56
N CYS A 59 -21.89 -3.81 10.08
CA CYS A 59 -22.68 -2.83 9.34
C CYS A 59 -22.03 -2.48 8.01
N ILE A 60 -22.87 -2.30 6.98
CA ILE A 60 -22.53 -1.54 5.77
C ILE A 60 -22.88 -0.08 6.02
N LEU A 61 -21.93 0.79 5.69
CA LEU A 61 -22.01 2.22 5.90
C LEU A 61 -22.11 2.94 4.56
N LYS A 62 -22.89 4.03 4.53
CA LYS A 62 -22.79 5.07 3.52
C LYS A 62 -21.91 6.19 4.08
N LEU A 63 -20.72 6.38 3.52
CA LEU A 63 -19.78 7.41 3.94
C LEU A 63 -20.17 8.76 3.35
N SER A 64 -19.92 9.85 4.07
CA SER A 64 -20.19 11.21 3.57
C SER A 64 -19.34 11.57 2.33
N THR A 65 -18.26 10.83 2.08
CA THR A 65 -17.46 10.89 0.85
C THR A 65 -18.19 10.32 -0.38
N GLY A 66 -19.32 9.63 -0.19
CA GLY A 66 -20.10 8.95 -1.23
C GLY A 66 -19.80 7.46 -1.38
N ASP A 67 -18.77 6.94 -0.72
CA ASP A 67 -18.38 5.53 -0.81
C ASP A 67 -19.14 4.63 0.18
N LYS A 68 -18.99 3.31 0.02
CA LYS A 68 -19.43 2.33 1.00
C LYS A 68 -18.32 1.93 1.95
N GLY A 69 -18.65 1.85 3.24
CA GLY A 69 -17.77 1.37 4.30
C GLY A 69 -18.29 0.09 4.96
N PHE A 70 -17.44 -0.57 5.72
CA PHE A 70 -17.75 -1.74 6.53
C PHE A 70 -17.13 -1.61 7.92
N ILE A 71 -17.90 -1.93 8.96
CA ILE A 71 -17.44 -1.93 10.34
C ILE A 71 -18.09 -3.05 11.15
N GLU A 72 -17.33 -3.67 12.04
CA GLU A 72 -17.85 -4.67 12.97
C GLU A 72 -18.58 -4.00 14.14
N ASN A 73 -19.77 -4.50 14.50
CA ASN A 73 -20.62 -3.91 15.54
C ASN A 73 -19.93 -3.91 16.91
N ARG A 74 -19.09 -4.91 17.20
CA ARG A 74 -18.31 -4.98 18.45
C ARG A 74 -17.46 -3.73 18.71
N LYS A 75 -17.00 -3.03 17.65
CA LYS A 75 -16.18 -1.82 17.74
C LYS A 75 -16.98 -0.54 18.01
N LEU A 76 -18.30 -0.59 17.86
CA LEU A 76 -19.17 0.58 18.03
C LEU A 76 -19.46 0.85 19.50
N LYS A 77 -19.49 2.14 19.85
CA LYS A 77 -19.84 2.66 21.17
C LYS A 77 -20.99 3.67 21.03
N PRO A 78 -22.26 3.26 21.27
CA PRO A 78 -23.44 4.07 20.98
C PRO A 78 -23.47 5.44 21.68
N GLU A 79 -22.79 5.58 22.82
CA GLU A 79 -22.66 6.81 23.58
C GLU A 79 -21.91 7.93 22.83
N TYR A 80 -21.14 7.60 21.77
CA TYR A 80 -20.43 8.56 20.92
C TYR A 80 -21.09 8.74 19.55
N PHE A 81 -22.30 8.23 19.33
CA PHE A 81 -23.00 8.40 18.06
C PHE A 81 -23.49 9.85 17.93
N LEU A 82 -23.42 10.37 16.70
CA LEU A 82 -23.93 11.70 16.35
C LEU A 82 -25.46 11.69 16.29
N GLU A 83 -26.03 10.62 15.75
CA GLU A 83 -27.48 10.41 15.66
C GLU A 83 -27.80 8.94 16.00
N ARG A 84 -28.75 8.74 16.90
CA ARG A 84 -29.28 7.42 17.28
C ARG A 84 -30.76 7.30 16.96
N HIS A 85 -31.14 6.14 16.42
CA HIS A 85 -32.52 5.81 16.06
C HIS A 85 -33.08 4.64 16.87
N SER A 86 -32.31 4.11 17.83
CA SER A 86 -32.76 3.05 18.73
C SER A 86 -32.04 3.11 20.07
N GLU A 87 -32.79 3.04 21.17
CA GLU A 87 -32.24 2.91 22.53
C GLU A 87 -31.93 1.46 22.90
N LYS A 88 -32.63 0.48 22.30
CA LYS A 88 -32.51 -0.95 22.66
C LYS A 88 -31.39 -1.67 21.92
N LYS A 89 -31.27 -1.42 20.61
CA LYS A 89 -30.23 -1.99 19.76
C LYS A 89 -28.92 -1.23 19.92
N LYS A 90 -27.80 -1.96 19.84
CA LYS A 90 -26.46 -1.38 19.79
C LYS A 90 -26.26 -0.48 18.56
N VAL A 91 -26.79 -0.90 17.42
CA VAL A 91 -26.77 -0.14 16.17
C VAL A 91 -27.99 -0.48 15.33
N CYS A 92 -28.52 0.49 14.60
CA CYS A 92 -29.60 0.31 13.65
C CYS A 92 -29.41 1.19 12.41
N GLN A 93 -30.25 0.96 11.40
CA GLN A 93 -30.21 1.73 10.16
C GLN A 93 -30.42 3.23 10.45
N ALA A 94 -29.75 4.07 9.66
CA ALA A 94 -29.71 5.53 9.78
C ALA A 94 -28.90 6.09 10.96
N ASP A 95 -28.43 5.29 11.93
CA ASP A 95 -27.48 5.76 12.95
C ASP A 95 -26.25 6.41 12.29
N LYS A 96 -25.73 7.48 12.89
CA LYS A 96 -24.57 8.21 12.36
C LYS A 96 -23.46 8.33 13.39
N PHE A 97 -22.23 8.19 12.92
CA PHE A 97 -21.02 8.32 13.74
C PHE A 97 -19.80 8.60 12.87
N TRP A 98 -18.71 9.02 13.51
CA TRP A 98 -17.44 9.25 12.85
C TRP A 98 -16.68 7.95 12.64
N VAL A 99 -16.05 7.84 11.46
CA VAL A 99 -15.17 6.74 11.11
C VAL A 99 -13.91 7.23 10.41
N GLU A 100 -12.83 6.47 10.60
CA GLU A 100 -11.59 6.56 9.82
C GLU A 100 -11.54 5.38 8.84
N ILE A 101 -11.22 5.63 7.58
CA ILE A 101 -10.95 4.56 6.62
C ILE A 101 -9.58 3.95 6.93
N THR A 102 -9.51 2.65 7.19
CA THR A 102 -8.26 1.97 7.56
C THR A 102 -7.76 1.00 6.50
N GLN A 103 -8.61 0.58 5.56
CA GLN A 103 -8.21 -0.26 4.43
C GLN A 103 -9.03 0.06 3.19
N ASP A 104 -8.37 0.07 2.03
CA ASP A 104 -9.03 0.31 0.76
C ASP A 104 -9.91 -0.86 0.27
N ARG A 105 -10.92 -0.52 -0.55
CA ARG A 105 -11.86 -1.44 -1.19
C ARG A 105 -11.18 -2.54 -2.04
N LYS A 106 -11.72 -3.77 -2.02
CA LYS A 106 -11.26 -4.90 -2.86
C LYS A 106 -12.39 -5.42 -3.76
N GLY A 107 -12.30 -5.20 -5.06
CA GLY A 107 -13.36 -5.58 -5.98
C GLY A 107 -14.69 -4.96 -5.52
N THR A 108 -15.66 -5.79 -5.15
CA THR A 108 -16.96 -5.35 -4.61
C THR A 108 -16.97 -5.12 -3.10
N LYS A 109 -15.91 -5.50 -2.37
CA LYS A 109 -15.82 -5.29 -0.92
C LYS A 109 -15.59 -3.82 -0.59
N PRO A 110 -16.39 -3.21 0.30
CA PRO A 110 -16.27 -1.80 0.68
C PRO A 110 -14.97 -1.50 1.45
N TYR A 111 -14.74 -0.22 1.75
CA TYR A 111 -13.65 0.21 2.63
C TYR A 111 -13.82 -0.34 4.05
N SER A 112 -12.73 -0.76 4.70
CA SER A 112 -12.78 -1.08 6.13
C SER A 112 -12.69 0.20 6.95
N CYS A 113 -13.57 0.33 7.95
CA CYS A 113 -13.66 1.51 8.77
C CYS A 113 -13.35 1.20 10.25
N LYS A 114 -12.75 2.17 10.92
CA LYS A 114 -12.56 2.19 12.37
C LYS A 114 -13.43 3.28 12.98
N PHE A 115 -14.11 2.94 14.07
CA PHE A 115 -14.94 3.88 14.83
C PHE A 115 -14.07 4.94 15.52
N ILE A 116 -14.53 6.19 15.53
CA ILE A 116 -13.86 7.30 16.22
C ILE A 116 -14.79 7.84 17.32
N GLU A 117 -14.29 7.84 18.55
CA GLU A 117 -15.03 8.31 19.74
C GLU A 117 -15.04 9.84 19.85
N ALA A 118 -13.95 10.49 19.45
CA ALA A 118 -13.81 11.93 19.44
C ALA A 118 -12.98 12.36 18.24
N VAL A 119 -13.41 13.42 17.56
CA VAL A 119 -12.67 13.99 16.44
C VAL A 119 -12.08 15.32 16.87
N ASP A 120 -10.78 15.47 16.64
CA ASP A 120 -10.12 16.77 16.68
C ASP A 120 -10.15 17.40 15.28
N ASN A 121 -10.04 18.74 15.21
CA ASN A 121 -10.12 19.46 13.94
C ASN A 121 -9.00 19.06 12.96
N ALA A 122 -7.85 18.59 13.46
CA ALA A 122 -6.74 18.11 12.64
C ALA A 122 -7.13 16.82 11.90
N LYS A 123 -7.77 15.86 12.58
CA LYS A 123 -8.25 14.61 11.99
C LYS A 123 -9.37 14.79 10.98
N ILE A 124 -10.30 15.72 11.19
CA ILE A 124 -11.40 15.98 10.23
C ILE A 124 -10.86 16.38 8.86
N ASN A 125 -9.76 17.13 8.83
CA ASN A 125 -9.13 17.60 7.60
C ASN A 125 -8.04 16.64 7.09
N GLY A 126 -7.77 15.55 7.81
CA GLY A 126 -6.78 14.56 7.44
C GLY A 126 -7.19 13.82 6.17
N ASN A 127 -6.31 13.85 5.17
CA ASN A 127 -6.42 13.04 3.97
C ASN A 127 -5.34 11.93 4.00
N PHE A 128 -5.27 11.17 2.91
CA PHE A 128 -4.30 10.08 2.80
C PHE A 128 -2.83 10.54 2.90
N ILE A 129 -2.49 11.71 2.36
CA ILE A 129 -1.13 12.26 2.37
C ILE A 129 -0.72 12.54 3.82
N ASP A 130 -1.56 13.24 4.57
CA ASP A 130 -1.36 13.51 6.00
C ASP A 130 -1.21 12.22 6.80
N PHE A 131 -2.07 11.23 6.54
CA PHE A 131 -1.95 9.92 7.16
C PHE A 131 -0.61 9.26 6.84
N PHE A 132 -0.21 9.25 5.57
CA PHE A 132 1.01 8.59 5.14
C PHE A 132 2.25 9.23 5.76
N ILE A 133 2.35 10.56 5.69
CA ILE A 133 3.48 11.31 6.24
C ILE A 133 3.58 11.09 7.75
N ASN A 134 2.50 11.25 8.49
CA ASN A 134 2.53 11.17 9.95
C ASN A 134 2.80 9.75 10.49
N ASN A 135 2.48 8.70 9.72
CA ASN A 135 2.65 7.32 10.17
C ASN A 135 3.92 6.63 9.65
N TYR A 136 4.44 7.06 8.50
CA TYR A 136 5.53 6.35 7.82
C TYR A 136 6.74 7.22 7.47
N ALA A 137 6.57 8.54 7.36
CA ALA A 137 7.69 9.41 7.03
C ALA A 137 8.54 9.74 8.25
N ASP A 138 9.82 10.00 8.03
CA ASP A 138 10.70 10.51 9.08
C ASP A 138 10.29 11.93 9.48
N ILE A 139 10.62 12.33 10.72
CA ILE A 139 10.32 13.67 11.25
C ILE A 139 10.92 14.79 10.36
N GLU A 140 12.08 14.55 9.77
CA GLU A 140 12.78 15.49 8.89
C GLU A 140 12.51 15.23 7.40
N CYS A 141 11.44 14.51 7.06
CA CYS A 141 11.11 14.21 5.67
C CYS A 141 10.85 15.50 4.87
N GLU A 142 11.54 15.65 3.74
CA GLU A 142 11.28 16.72 2.79
C GLU A 142 9.99 16.41 2.02
N ILE A 143 8.98 17.28 2.12
CA ILE A 143 7.74 17.16 1.36
C ILE A 143 7.77 18.17 0.23
N VAL A 144 7.73 17.70 -1.02
CA VAL A 144 7.75 18.54 -2.22
C VAL A 144 6.50 18.28 -3.03
N SER A 145 5.79 19.34 -3.45
CA SER A 145 4.52 19.18 -4.16
C SER A 145 4.24 20.26 -5.19
N ASP A 146 3.70 19.86 -6.34
CA ASP A 146 3.03 20.75 -7.32
C ASP A 146 1.49 20.74 -7.15
N LEU A 147 1.02 20.15 -6.05
CA LEU A 147 -0.37 20.07 -5.59
C LEU A 147 -0.47 20.40 -4.09
N PRO A 148 -0.02 21.58 -3.61
CA PRO A 148 -0.09 21.91 -2.19
C PRO A 148 -1.52 21.96 -1.63
N GLU A 149 -2.52 22.23 -2.48
CA GLU A 149 -3.92 22.39 -2.09
C GLU A 149 -4.60 21.11 -1.60
N ILE A 150 -4.05 19.94 -1.93
CA ILE A 150 -4.57 18.64 -1.49
C ILE A 150 -3.85 18.12 -0.24
N ILE A 151 -2.90 18.87 0.30
CA ILE A 151 -2.10 18.50 1.47
C ILE A 151 -2.61 19.28 2.68
N GLY A 152 -2.67 18.64 3.86
CA GLY A 152 -3.06 19.31 5.09
C GLY A 152 -2.13 20.47 5.44
N LYS A 153 -2.71 21.55 5.97
CA LYS A 153 -2.03 22.82 6.25
C LYS A 153 -0.97 22.74 7.35
N ASP A 154 -0.99 21.67 8.15
CA ASP A 154 -0.06 21.47 9.26
C ASP A 154 1.28 20.86 8.79
N LEU A 155 1.36 20.41 7.53
CA LEU A 155 2.59 19.88 6.94
C LEU A 155 3.41 21.00 6.30
N ASN A 156 4.72 20.98 6.56
CA ASN A 156 5.67 21.92 5.94
C ASN A 156 6.02 21.46 4.51
N VAL A 157 5.22 21.91 3.54
CA VAL A 157 5.39 21.55 2.13
C VAL A 157 6.26 22.58 1.42
N ARG A 158 7.30 22.10 0.72
CA ARG A 158 7.99 22.87 -0.30
C ARG A 158 7.19 22.86 -1.59
N GLU A 159 6.45 23.93 -1.83
CA GLU A 159 5.72 24.12 -3.07
C GLU A 159 6.70 24.19 -4.27
N TYR A 160 6.34 23.49 -5.32
CA TYR A 160 7.09 23.44 -6.58
C TYR A 160 6.24 24.00 -7.71
N SER A 161 6.74 25.05 -8.36
CA SER A 161 5.99 25.81 -9.37
C SER A 161 6.82 26.15 -10.61
N ASP A 162 7.89 25.40 -10.87
CA ASP A 162 8.67 25.58 -12.11
C ASP A 162 7.80 25.25 -13.33
N VAL A 163 7.81 26.16 -14.31
CA VAL A 163 7.03 26.04 -15.55
C VAL A 163 7.73 25.23 -16.62
N THR A 164 9.03 24.99 -16.49
CA THR A 164 9.89 24.34 -17.48
C THR A 164 9.87 22.83 -17.33
N TYR A 165 10.01 22.36 -16.09
CA TYR A 165 10.04 20.94 -15.76
C TYR A 165 9.06 20.66 -14.64
N SER A 166 8.15 19.71 -14.80
CA SER A 166 7.28 19.27 -13.71
C SER A 166 8.00 18.31 -12.76
N LEU A 167 7.50 18.16 -11.52
CA LEU A 167 8.01 17.12 -10.61
C LEU A 167 7.91 15.72 -11.24
N TRP A 168 6.85 15.46 -12.01
CA TRP A 168 6.69 14.25 -12.78
C TRP A 168 7.89 13.95 -13.70
N GLN A 169 8.42 14.97 -14.37
CA GLN A 169 9.58 14.85 -15.24
C GLN A 169 10.89 14.77 -14.45
N LEU A 170 11.07 15.61 -13.43
CA LEU A 170 12.30 15.63 -12.63
C LEU A 170 12.58 14.31 -11.91
N TYR A 171 11.54 13.59 -11.52
CA TYR A 171 11.64 12.31 -10.81
C TYR A 171 11.40 11.09 -11.72
N ASP A 172 11.39 11.28 -13.05
CA ASP A 172 11.20 10.20 -14.04
C ASP A 172 9.98 9.30 -13.73
N ILE A 173 8.87 9.89 -13.29
CA ILE A 173 7.72 9.15 -12.77
C ILE A 173 7.11 8.22 -13.83
N THR A 174 7.08 8.63 -15.11
CA THR A 174 6.65 7.75 -16.22
C THR A 174 7.45 6.45 -16.23
N LYS A 175 8.78 6.55 -16.15
CA LYS A 175 9.68 5.37 -16.16
C LYS A 175 9.48 4.53 -14.90
N LEU A 176 9.24 5.16 -13.76
CA LEU A 176 8.92 4.45 -12.52
C LEU A 176 7.63 3.64 -12.68
N ILE A 177 6.57 4.23 -13.25
CA ILE A 177 5.30 3.55 -13.52
C ILE A 177 5.51 2.39 -14.50
N ASP A 178 6.23 2.59 -15.60
CA ASP A 178 6.54 1.55 -16.57
C ASP A 178 7.24 0.35 -15.89
N ASN A 179 8.19 0.62 -15.00
CA ASN A 179 8.91 -0.42 -14.26
C ASN A 179 8.02 -1.20 -13.29
N ILE A 180 7.16 -0.52 -12.53
CA ILE A 180 6.30 -1.17 -11.52
C ILE A 180 5.08 -1.85 -12.14
N THR A 181 4.71 -1.49 -13.37
CA THR A 181 3.61 -2.13 -14.12
C THR A 181 4.10 -3.25 -15.03
N SER A 182 5.39 -3.26 -15.37
CA SER A 182 6.01 -4.35 -16.13
C SER A 182 5.87 -5.69 -15.41
N LYS A 183 5.52 -6.73 -16.16
CA LYS A 183 5.52 -8.12 -15.69
C LYS A 183 6.93 -8.60 -15.34
N ILE A 184 7.94 -8.16 -16.09
CA ILE A 184 9.34 -8.62 -15.97
C ILE A 184 10.16 -7.51 -15.33
N VAL A 185 10.91 -7.86 -14.28
CA VAL A 185 11.85 -6.96 -13.61
C VAL A 185 13.26 -7.54 -13.73
N HIS A 186 14.16 -6.80 -14.37
CA HIS A 186 15.52 -7.25 -14.62
C HIS A 186 16.41 -7.12 -13.38
N LEU A 187 17.22 -8.13 -13.12
CA LEU A 187 18.21 -8.16 -12.05
C LEU A 187 19.57 -7.66 -12.56
N LYS A 188 20.41 -7.16 -11.65
CA LYS A 188 21.74 -6.62 -11.98
C LYS A 188 22.67 -7.65 -12.63
N ASN A 189 22.51 -8.93 -12.29
CA ASN A 189 23.30 -10.03 -12.85
C ASN A 189 22.80 -10.50 -14.24
N GLY A 190 21.79 -9.86 -14.82
CA GLY A 190 21.19 -10.25 -16.10
C GLY A 190 20.07 -11.28 -16.01
N GLY A 191 19.74 -11.76 -14.79
CA GLY A 191 18.52 -12.52 -14.52
C GLY A 191 17.27 -11.62 -14.52
N ASN A 192 16.13 -12.19 -14.16
CA ASN A 192 14.90 -11.42 -13.97
C ASN A 192 13.97 -12.11 -12.95
N ILE A 193 13.05 -11.33 -12.40
CA ILE A 193 11.85 -11.84 -11.73
C ILE A 193 10.63 -11.54 -12.60
N ILE A 194 9.71 -12.49 -12.67
CA ILE A 194 8.43 -12.36 -13.36
C ILE A 194 7.34 -12.31 -12.29
N ILE A 195 6.49 -11.28 -12.34
CA ILE A 195 5.45 -11.03 -11.35
C ILE A 195 4.08 -11.22 -12.00
N GLU A 196 3.32 -12.22 -11.55
CA GLU A 196 2.02 -12.61 -12.11
C GLU A 196 0.91 -12.59 -11.06
N PRO A 197 0.10 -11.51 -11.01
CA PRO A 197 -1.10 -11.52 -10.19
C PRO A 197 -2.16 -12.45 -10.80
N THR A 198 -2.78 -13.27 -9.96
CA THR A 198 -3.99 -14.04 -10.25
C THR A 198 -5.16 -13.52 -9.41
N GLU A 199 -6.34 -14.13 -9.53
CA GLU A 199 -7.50 -13.77 -8.71
C GLU A 199 -7.23 -13.97 -7.20
N ALA A 200 -6.54 -15.05 -6.84
CA ALA A 200 -6.38 -15.47 -5.45
C ALA A 200 -5.02 -15.07 -4.86
N MET A 201 -3.95 -15.11 -5.66
CA MET A 201 -2.57 -14.96 -5.20
C MET A 201 -1.66 -14.36 -6.27
N THR A 202 -0.47 -13.91 -5.88
CA THR A 202 0.57 -13.46 -6.82
C THR A 202 1.66 -14.50 -6.92
N ILE A 203 2.01 -14.91 -8.14
CA ILE A 203 3.10 -15.84 -8.42
C ILE A 203 4.33 -15.04 -8.86
N ILE A 204 5.49 -15.37 -8.28
CA ILE A 204 6.77 -14.78 -8.62
C ILE A 204 7.69 -15.88 -9.13
N ASP A 205 8.24 -15.73 -10.33
CA ASP A 205 9.18 -16.68 -10.94
C ASP A 205 10.57 -16.03 -11.10
N VAL A 206 11.64 -16.77 -10.81
CA VAL A 206 13.02 -16.28 -10.84
C VAL A 206 13.82 -16.96 -11.94
N ASN A 207 14.30 -16.17 -12.89
CA ASN A 207 15.14 -16.65 -13.99
C ASN A 207 16.58 -16.15 -13.86
N SER A 208 17.54 -17.05 -14.12
CA SER A 208 18.96 -16.69 -14.24
C SER A 208 19.28 -16.05 -15.61
N ALA A 209 20.46 -15.42 -15.71
CA ALA A 209 20.93 -14.84 -16.96
C ALA A 209 21.21 -15.94 -18.01
N LYS A 210 20.88 -15.66 -19.29
CA LYS A 210 21.08 -16.60 -20.42
C LYS A 210 22.55 -16.81 -20.84
N SER A 211 23.49 -16.05 -20.28
CA SER A 211 24.91 -16.08 -20.67
C SER A 211 25.64 -17.22 -19.94
N GLY A 212 26.33 -18.10 -20.67
CA GLY A 212 26.85 -19.41 -20.21
C GLY A 212 27.97 -19.44 -19.16
N GLY A 213 27.98 -18.51 -18.21
CA GLY A 213 28.71 -18.66 -16.96
C GLY A 213 27.88 -19.46 -15.94
N LYS A 214 28.54 -20.15 -15.01
CA LYS A 214 27.88 -20.77 -13.85
C LYS A 214 27.31 -19.67 -12.95
N SER A 215 26.11 -19.18 -13.25
CA SER A 215 25.31 -18.36 -12.34
C SER A 215 25.12 -19.17 -11.05
N ASN A 216 25.57 -18.62 -9.92
CA ASN A 216 25.32 -19.22 -8.61
C ASN A 216 23.82 -19.03 -8.28
N PRO A 217 23.03 -20.12 -8.14
CA PRO A 217 21.60 -20.03 -7.82
C PRO A 217 21.33 -19.24 -6.55
N MET A 218 22.15 -19.42 -5.52
CA MET A 218 22.01 -18.76 -4.22
C MET A 218 22.15 -17.23 -4.34
N GLU A 219 23.19 -16.77 -5.05
CA GLU A 219 23.40 -15.35 -5.31
C GLU A 219 22.29 -14.73 -6.16
N THR A 220 21.79 -15.47 -7.15
CA THR A 220 20.69 -15.02 -8.00
C THR A 220 19.39 -14.91 -7.20
N ASN A 221 19.09 -15.89 -6.33
CA ASN A 221 17.95 -15.86 -5.44
C ASN A 221 18.03 -14.70 -4.44
N LYS A 222 19.19 -14.39 -3.85
CA LYS A 222 19.36 -13.21 -2.98
C LYS A 222 19.10 -11.89 -3.72
N GLN A 223 19.57 -11.75 -4.95
CA GLN A 223 19.26 -10.57 -5.78
C GLN A 223 17.77 -10.49 -6.12
N ALA A 224 17.16 -11.61 -6.47
CA ALA A 224 15.73 -11.70 -6.75
C ALA A 224 14.88 -11.31 -5.53
N LEU A 225 15.22 -11.80 -4.33
CA LEU A 225 14.52 -11.46 -3.09
C LEU A 225 14.71 -9.99 -2.69
N THR A 226 15.89 -9.41 -2.94
CA THR A 226 16.14 -7.98 -2.74
C THR A 226 15.23 -7.13 -3.62
N GLU A 227 15.15 -7.48 -4.90
CA GLU A 227 14.29 -6.76 -5.86
C GLU A 227 12.81 -6.99 -5.54
N LEU A 228 12.42 -8.23 -5.23
CA LEU A 228 11.06 -8.57 -4.84
C LEU A 228 10.61 -7.76 -3.63
N ALA A 229 11.44 -7.62 -2.58
CA ALA A 229 11.10 -6.78 -1.42
C ALA A 229 10.77 -5.33 -1.83
N SER A 230 11.50 -4.79 -2.81
CA SER A 230 11.22 -3.45 -3.36
C SER A 230 9.92 -3.44 -4.17
N GLN A 231 9.71 -4.43 -5.03
CA GLN A 231 8.53 -4.51 -5.90
C GLN A 231 7.23 -4.75 -5.09
N LEU A 232 7.27 -5.52 -4.01
CA LEU A 232 6.12 -5.71 -3.12
C LEU A 232 5.59 -4.38 -2.57
N ARG A 233 6.49 -3.45 -2.22
CA ARG A 233 6.15 -2.10 -1.74
C ARG A 233 5.73 -1.18 -2.87
N LEU A 234 6.60 -1.01 -3.87
CA LEU A 234 6.36 -0.13 -5.01
C LEU A 234 5.04 -0.41 -5.72
N ARG A 235 4.64 -1.68 -5.81
CA ARG A 235 3.37 -2.12 -6.43
C ARG A 235 2.24 -2.27 -5.43
N SER A 236 2.49 -2.16 -4.13
CA SER A 236 1.54 -2.51 -3.07
C SER A 236 0.90 -3.90 -3.25
N ILE A 237 1.71 -4.90 -3.59
CA ILE A 237 1.26 -6.30 -3.71
C ILE A 237 0.89 -6.82 -2.31
N SER A 238 -0.27 -7.45 -2.16
CA SER A 238 -0.75 -7.96 -0.87
C SER A 238 -1.51 -9.28 -1.03
N GLY A 239 -1.78 -9.95 0.09
CA GLY A 239 -2.40 -11.28 0.10
C GLY A 239 -1.37 -12.39 0.03
N ILE A 240 -1.77 -13.52 -0.55
CA ILE A 240 -0.92 -14.71 -0.71
C ILE A 240 0.05 -14.46 -1.87
N ILE A 241 1.33 -14.69 -1.62
CA ILE A 241 2.39 -14.59 -2.62
C ILE A 241 3.20 -15.89 -2.57
N ILE A 242 3.45 -16.46 -3.75
CA ILE A 242 4.22 -17.69 -3.94
C ILE A 242 5.43 -17.35 -4.79
N VAL A 243 6.62 -17.73 -4.35
CA VAL A 243 7.89 -17.43 -5.04
C VAL A 243 8.57 -18.73 -5.45
N ASP A 244 8.73 -18.94 -6.76
CA ASP A 244 9.49 -20.02 -7.36
C ASP A 244 10.94 -19.56 -7.55
N LEU A 245 11.81 -19.99 -6.63
CA LEU A 245 13.24 -19.65 -6.62
C LEU A 245 14.04 -20.72 -7.37
N LEU A 246 15.24 -20.37 -7.81
CA LEU A 246 16.16 -21.36 -8.36
C LEU A 246 16.47 -22.44 -7.32
N LYS A 247 16.53 -23.69 -7.75
CA LYS A 247 16.77 -24.83 -6.87
C LYS A 247 18.09 -24.70 -6.10
N VAL A 248 17.99 -24.84 -4.78
CA VAL A 248 19.11 -24.83 -3.83
C VAL A 248 18.93 -25.97 -2.82
N SER A 249 19.93 -26.20 -1.97
CA SER A 249 19.81 -27.17 -0.87
C SER A 249 18.84 -26.68 0.21
N ARG A 250 18.37 -27.59 1.06
CA ARG A 250 17.47 -27.25 2.19
C ARG A 250 18.12 -26.31 3.22
N GLU A 251 19.44 -26.37 3.36
CA GLU A 251 20.19 -25.45 4.23
C GLU A 251 20.17 -24.03 3.66
N GLU A 252 20.37 -23.92 2.34
CA GLU A 252 20.30 -22.64 1.61
C GLU A 252 18.88 -22.07 1.56
N GLU A 253 17.83 -22.90 1.47
CA GLU A 253 16.43 -22.47 1.61
C GLU A 253 16.20 -21.73 2.94
N GLN A 254 16.72 -22.27 4.05
CA GLN A 254 16.59 -21.66 5.36
C GLN A 254 17.36 -20.33 5.46
N GLU A 255 18.52 -20.24 4.81
CA GLU A 255 19.27 -19.00 4.69
C GLU A 255 18.51 -17.95 3.85
N LEU A 256 17.87 -18.34 2.74
CA LEU A 256 17.03 -17.45 1.92
C LEU A 256 15.83 -16.92 2.68
N ILE A 257 15.17 -17.74 3.52
CA ILE A 257 14.10 -17.29 4.42
C ILE A 257 14.63 -16.21 5.37
N ASN A 258 15.76 -16.47 6.03
CA ASN A 258 16.34 -15.52 7.00
C ASN A 258 16.75 -14.22 6.31
N TYR A 259 17.37 -14.32 5.14
CA TYR A 259 17.73 -13.18 4.33
C TYR A 259 16.50 -12.34 3.94
N PHE A 260 15.42 -12.98 3.47
CA PHE A 260 14.22 -12.26 3.07
C PHE A 260 13.46 -11.67 4.26
N LYS A 261 13.46 -12.35 5.43
CA LYS A 261 12.94 -11.79 6.69
C LYS A 261 13.60 -10.46 7.01
N GLU A 262 14.93 -10.37 6.92
CA GLU A 262 15.66 -9.13 7.18
C GLU A 262 15.27 -8.00 6.20
N LEU A 263 15.13 -8.31 4.90
CA LEU A 263 14.67 -7.34 3.90
C LEU A 263 13.26 -6.82 4.20
N CYS A 264 12.36 -7.72 4.64
CA CYS A 264 10.96 -7.42 4.91
C CYS A 264 10.73 -6.60 6.19
N LYS A 265 11.71 -6.47 7.10
CA LYS A 265 11.57 -5.65 8.33
C LYS A 265 11.25 -4.19 8.07
N SER A 266 11.60 -3.70 6.88
CA SER A 266 11.38 -2.32 6.45
C SER A 266 10.02 -2.10 5.77
N ASP A 267 9.21 -3.14 5.60
CA ASP A 267 7.89 -3.02 4.97
C ASP A 267 6.86 -2.43 5.94
N MET A 268 6.08 -1.46 5.47
CA MET A 268 4.97 -0.86 6.23
C MET A 268 3.83 -1.84 6.49
N SER A 269 3.70 -2.86 5.63
CA SER A 269 2.72 -3.93 5.78
C SER A 269 3.38 -5.14 6.43
N ASN A 270 2.65 -5.78 7.35
CA ASN A 270 3.16 -6.99 8.00
C ASN A 270 3.33 -8.13 6.97
N ILE A 271 4.52 -8.72 6.90
CA ILE A 271 4.83 -9.86 6.06
C ILE A 271 5.04 -11.08 6.96
N SER A 272 4.27 -12.14 6.71
CA SER A 272 4.45 -13.44 7.36
C SER A 272 5.03 -14.43 6.35
N LEU A 273 6.23 -14.93 6.62
CA LEU A 273 6.89 -15.97 5.84
C LEU A 273 6.52 -17.35 6.41
N HIS A 274 5.92 -18.20 5.57
CA HIS A 274 5.44 -19.53 5.96
C HIS A 274 6.46 -20.64 5.68
N GLY A 275 7.53 -20.34 4.95
CA GLY A 275 8.63 -21.25 4.64
C GLY A 275 8.59 -21.74 3.19
N PHE A 276 9.23 -22.87 2.92
CA PHE A 276 9.15 -23.56 1.64
C PHE A 276 8.12 -24.69 1.71
N SER A 277 7.28 -24.80 0.68
CA SER A 277 6.38 -25.93 0.47
C SER A 277 7.17 -27.20 0.12
N ASN A 278 6.49 -28.35 0.14
CA ASN A 278 7.07 -29.62 -0.32
C ASN A 278 7.47 -29.61 -1.82
N LEU A 279 6.97 -28.64 -2.58
CA LEU A 279 7.30 -28.45 -4.00
C LEU A 279 8.52 -27.54 -4.21
N GLY A 280 9.08 -26.96 -3.13
CA GLY A 280 10.20 -26.02 -3.22
C GLY A 280 9.78 -24.57 -3.51
N LEU A 281 8.50 -24.23 -3.30
CA LEU A 281 8.00 -22.85 -3.46
C LEU A 281 8.03 -22.12 -2.12
N MET A 282 8.58 -20.91 -2.08
CA MET A 282 8.54 -20.07 -0.88
C MET A 282 7.16 -19.41 -0.75
N GLU A 283 6.54 -19.54 0.41
CA GLU A 283 5.18 -19.06 0.69
C GLU A 283 5.20 -17.89 1.67
N LEU A 284 4.48 -16.82 1.35
CA LEU A 284 4.30 -15.70 2.26
C LEU A 284 2.91 -15.07 2.13
N THR A 285 2.53 -14.34 3.17
CA THR A 285 1.38 -13.44 3.15
C THR A 285 1.81 -12.04 3.53
N ARG A 286 1.43 -11.04 2.72
CA ARG A 286 1.62 -9.62 3.04
C ARG A 286 0.28 -8.99 3.36
N SER A 287 0.15 -8.42 4.56
CA SER A 287 -1.07 -7.74 5.00
C SER A 287 -1.47 -6.64 4.03
N ARG A 288 -2.77 -6.47 3.89
CA ARG A 288 -3.33 -5.43 3.03
C ARG A 288 -3.52 -4.17 3.84
N SER A 289 -2.67 -3.19 3.56
CA SER A 289 -2.85 -1.81 4.00
C SER A 289 -3.41 -1.00 2.85
N PHE A 290 -2.62 -0.81 1.79
CA PHE A 290 -2.99 -0.01 0.61
C PHE A 290 -3.54 -0.85 -0.53
N SER A 291 -4.29 -0.21 -1.43
CA SER A 291 -4.62 -0.81 -2.73
C SER A 291 -3.35 -1.12 -3.53
N THR A 292 -3.35 -2.26 -4.21
CA THR A 292 -2.34 -2.56 -5.23
C THR A 292 -2.34 -1.47 -6.29
N PHE A 293 -1.15 -1.07 -6.71
CA PHE A 293 -0.99 -0.01 -7.71
C PHE A 293 -1.67 -0.42 -9.02
N ILE A 294 -2.60 0.41 -9.48
CA ILE A 294 -3.31 0.27 -10.75
C ILE A 294 -3.44 1.67 -11.38
N ILE A 295 -3.52 1.68 -12.72
CA ILE A 295 -3.64 2.87 -13.59
C ILE A 295 -5.10 3.11 -13.97
#